data_AF-A0A8T5UF58-F1
#
_entry.id   AF-A0A8T5UF58-F1
#
_cell.length_a   1.000
_cell.length_b   1.000
_cell.length_c   1.000
_cell.angle_alpha   90.00
_cell.angle_beta   90.00
_cell.angle_gamma   90.00
#
_symmetry.space_group_name_H-M   'P 1'
#
loop_
_entity.id
_entity.type
_entity.pdbx_description
1 polymer ?
#
loop_
_entity_poly.entity_id
_entity_poly.type
_entity_poly.pdbx_seq_one_letter_code
_entity_poly.pdbx_strand_id
1 'polypeptide(L)'
;MTETTRTTVTLSQISMNQIKELVGVFGSTPASVISRIVEHFFDYGRFDDVIERMKAKKRELYPPESAIINEKIKNLFKGADKIPFDDFINFLQVDKKLVLENIHIWTEKYKIKLIENLVIKNRD
;
A
#
# COMPACT_ATOMS: atom_id res chain seq x y z
N MET A 1 5.57 -7.58 23.02
CA MET A 1 6.53 -8.26 22.11
C MET A 1 6.26 -7.75 20.71
N THR A 2 7.25 -7.19 20.04
CA THR A 2 7.14 -6.77 18.64
C THR A 2 7.38 -8.01 17.77
N GLU A 3 6.48 -8.32 16.84
CA GLU A 3 6.71 -9.41 15.89
C GLU A 3 7.88 -9.03 14.96
N THR A 4 8.94 -9.84 14.94
CA THR A 4 10.10 -9.62 14.07
C THR A 4 10.16 -10.68 12.98
N THR A 5 10.32 -10.25 11.73
CA THR A 5 10.54 -11.16 10.58
C THR A 5 12.01 -11.11 10.14
N ARG A 6 12.58 -12.27 9.80
CA ARG A 6 13.94 -12.35 9.26
C ARG A 6 13.90 -12.32 7.74
N THR A 7 14.66 -11.41 7.14
CA THR A 7 14.83 -11.27 5.69
C THR A 7 16.31 -11.23 5.33
N THR A 8 16.66 -11.83 4.18
CA THR A 8 17.98 -11.70 3.57
C THR A 8 17.93 -10.67 2.46
N VAL A 9 18.89 -9.74 2.43
CA VAL A 9 19.03 -8.73 1.38
C VAL A 9 20.39 -8.86 0.72
N THR A 10 20.44 -8.67 -0.60
CA THR A 10 21.68 -8.58 -1.36
C THR A 10 21.99 -7.11 -1.61
N LEU A 11 23.17 -6.66 -1.21
CA LEU A 11 23.64 -5.29 -1.39
C LEU A 11 24.85 -5.26 -2.31
N SER A 12 25.05 -4.12 -2.98
CA SER A 12 26.28 -3.89 -3.73
C SER A 12 27.49 -3.93 -2.78
N GLN A 13 28.66 -4.29 -3.32
CA GLN A 13 29.89 -4.30 -2.55
C GLN A 13 30.22 -2.93 -1.95
N ILE A 14 29.92 -1.85 -2.68
CA ILE A 14 30.12 -0.46 -2.24
C ILE A 14 29.26 -0.17 -1.00
N SER A 15 27.96 -0.47 -1.06
CA SER A 15 27.05 -0.27 0.07
C SER A 15 27.46 -1.11 1.28
N MET A 16 27.90 -2.35 1.06
CA MET A 16 28.36 -3.22 2.14
C MET A 16 29.64 -2.71 2.80
N ASN A 17 30.56 -2.11 2.03
CA ASN A 17 31.76 -1.50 2.59
C ASN A 17 31.41 -0.29 3.48
N GLN A 18 30.48 0.57 3.03
CA GLN A 18 29.98 1.68 3.86
C GLN A 18 29.35 1.19 5.15
N ILE A 19 28.54 0.12 5.10
CA ILE A 19 27.94 -0.47 6.30
C ILE A 19 29.01 -0.96 7.27
N LYS A 20 30.08 -1.61 6.77
CA LYS A 20 31.17 -2.11 7.59
C LYS A 20 31.94 -0.99 8.30
N GLU A 21 32.14 0.16 7.66
CA GLU A 21 32.79 1.33 8.28
C GLU A 21 32.00 1.89 9.47
N LEU A 22 30.67 1.70 9.47
CA LEU A 22 29.79 2.17 10.53
C LEU A 22 29.65 1.18 11.70
N VAL A 23 30.18 -0.05 11.56
CA VAL A 23 30.20 -1.05 12.64
C VAL A 23 31.13 -0.58 13.76
N GLY A 24 30.70 -0.78 15.00
CA GLY A 24 31.38 -0.29 16.20
C GLY A 24 30.90 1.09 16.64
N VAL A 25 30.35 1.90 15.74
CA VAL A 25 29.78 3.22 16.05
C VAL A 25 28.26 3.17 16.11
N PHE A 26 27.61 2.62 15.09
CA PHE A 26 26.15 2.62 14.96
C PHE A 26 25.50 1.27 15.30
N GLY A 27 26.30 0.22 15.47
CA GLY A 27 25.86 -1.12 15.85
C GLY A 27 27.03 -2.10 15.97
N SER A 28 26.84 -3.23 16.65
CA SER A 28 27.88 -4.25 16.87
C SER A 28 28.09 -5.19 15.68
N THR A 29 27.14 -5.21 14.72
CA THR A 29 27.18 -6.05 13.53
C THR A 29 26.66 -5.31 12.30
N PRO A 30 27.03 -5.71 11.07
CA PRO A 30 26.45 -5.15 9.85
C PRO A 30 24.91 -5.19 9.83
N ALA A 31 24.31 -6.29 10.32
CA ALA A 31 22.86 -6.41 10.43
C ALA A 31 22.26 -5.35 11.34
N SER A 32 22.84 -5.12 12.54
CA SER A 32 22.35 -4.08 13.45
C SER A 32 22.46 -2.67 12.86
N VAL A 33 23.53 -2.39 12.10
CA VAL A 33 23.69 -1.12 11.38
C VAL A 33 22.62 -0.97 10.30
N ILE A 34 22.38 -2.01 9.49
CA ILE A 34 21.35 -2.02 8.46
C ILE A 34 19.97 -1.79 9.08
N SER A 35 19.61 -2.52 10.14
CA SER A 35 18.34 -2.33 10.84
C SER A 35 18.15 -0.88 11.28
N ARG A 36 19.18 -0.27 11.87
CA ARG A 36 19.12 1.12 12.33
C ARG A 36 18.99 2.13 11.20
N ILE A 37 19.64 1.89 10.06
CA ILE A 37 19.48 2.73 8.85
C ILE A 37 18.04 2.62 8.33
N VAL A 38 17.49 1.41 8.28
CA VAL A 38 16.12 1.17 7.80
C VAL A 38 15.10 1.79 8.74
N GLU A 39 15.25 1.62 10.05
CA GLU A 39 14.41 2.27 11.07
C GLU A 39 14.47 3.79 10.91
N HIS A 40 15.67 4.37 10.82
CA HIS A 40 15.83 5.81 10.62
C HIS A 40 15.18 6.30 9.31
N PHE A 41 15.26 5.51 8.24
CA PHE A 41 14.59 5.81 6.98
C PHE A 41 13.06 5.89 7.14
N PHE A 42 12.45 4.99 7.92
CA PHE A 42 11.00 5.02 8.17
C PHE A 42 10.59 6.07 9.22
N ASP A 43 11.40 6.30 10.25
CA ASP A 43 11.04 7.17 11.37
C ASP A 43 11.21 8.67 11.06
N TYR A 44 12.21 9.04 10.25
CA TYR A 44 12.59 10.44 10.02
C TYR A 44 12.46 10.87 8.55
N GLY A 45 12.01 9.96 7.69
CA GLY A 45 11.99 10.16 6.25
C GLY A 45 10.73 10.85 5.75
N ARG A 46 10.91 11.94 4.97
CA ARG A 46 9.89 12.44 4.03
C ARG A 46 9.67 11.46 2.85
N PHE A 47 9.69 10.16 3.12
CA PHE A 47 9.69 9.10 2.11
C PHE A 47 8.34 8.41 1.98
N ASP A 48 7.31 8.88 2.69
CA ASP A 48 5.93 8.44 2.49
C ASP A 48 5.54 8.51 1.02
N ASP A 49 5.93 9.59 0.32
CA ASP A 49 5.71 9.75 -1.12
C ASP A 49 6.39 8.66 -1.94
N VAL A 50 7.60 8.24 -1.57
CA VAL A 50 8.35 7.19 -2.28
C VAL A 50 7.69 5.84 -2.05
N ILE A 51 7.35 5.53 -0.81
CA ILE A 51 6.67 4.29 -0.44
C ILE A 51 5.30 4.22 -1.11
N GLU A 52 4.55 5.31 -1.16
CA GLU A 52 3.23 5.34 -1.79
C GLU A 52 3.34 5.16 -3.30
N ARG A 53 4.33 5.76 -3.97
CA ARG A 53 4.61 5.48 -5.39
C ARG A 53 4.93 4.01 -5.64
N MET A 54 5.72 3.38 -4.76
CA MET A 54 6.04 1.95 -4.86
C MET A 54 4.80 1.07 -4.67
N LYS A 55 3.94 1.39 -3.69
CA LYS A 55 2.66 0.71 -3.47
C LYS A 55 1.72 0.90 -4.66
N ALA A 56 1.61 2.12 -5.19
CA ALA A 56 0.80 2.40 -6.37
C ALA A 56 1.22 1.56 -7.58
N LYS A 57 2.53 1.50 -7.86
CA LYS A 57 3.07 0.66 -8.94
C LYS A 57 2.78 -0.83 -8.73
N LYS A 58 2.82 -1.31 -7.49
CA LYS A 58 2.40 -2.69 -7.17
C LYS A 58 0.92 -2.91 -7.47
N ARG A 59 0.04 -1.99 -7.10
CA ARG A 59 -1.41 -2.07 -7.37
C ARG A 59 -1.71 -2.06 -8.87
N GLU A 60 -0.93 -1.33 -9.65
CA GLU A 60 -1.02 -1.30 -11.11
C GLU A 60 -0.61 -2.63 -11.74
N LEU A 61 0.56 -3.19 -11.35
CA LEU A 61 1.10 -4.40 -11.95
C LEU A 61 0.42 -5.69 -11.47
N TYR A 62 0.00 -5.71 -10.20
CA TYR A 62 -0.58 -6.86 -9.53
C TYR A 62 -1.84 -6.42 -8.76
N PRO A 63 -2.93 -6.10 -9.48
CA PRO A 63 -4.17 -5.76 -8.82
C PRO A 63 -4.67 -6.95 -7.97
N PRO A 64 -5.35 -6.69 -6.85
CA PRO A 64 -5.98 -7.75 -6.07
C PRO A 64 -6.93 -8.58 -6.92
N GLU A 65 -7.07 -9.86 -6.59
CA GLU A 65 -8.01 -10.75 -7.29
C GLU A 65 -9.43 -10.20 -7.22
N SER A 66 -10.21 -10.42 -8.29
CA SER A 66 -11.58 -9.92 -8.39
C SER A 66 -12.47 -10.38 -7.23
N ALA A 67 -12.25 -11.58 -6.68
CA ALA A 67 -12.95 -12.09 -5.51
C ALA A 67 -12.72 -11.21 -4.26
N ILE A 68 -11.47 -10.82 -4.01
CA ILE A 68 -11.09 -9.95 -2.88
C ILE A 68 -11.71 -8.56 -3.05
N ILE A 69 -11.64 -8.00 -4.25
CA ILE A 69 -12.26 -6.70 -4.56
C ILE A 69 -13.77 -6.76 -4.30
N ASN A 70 -14.43 -7.82 -4.77
CA ASN A 70 -15.87 -8.03 -4.61
C ASN A 70 -16.29 -8.10 -3.14
N GLU A 71 -15.50 -8.80 -2.29
CA GLU A 71 -15.75 -8.86 -0.85
C GLU A 71 -15.56 -7.51 -0.18
N LYS A 72 -14.48 -6.80 -0.50
CA LYS A 72 -14.21 -5.47 0.04
C LYS A 72 -15.33 -4.48 -0.30
N ILE A 73 -15.80 -4.45 -1.55
CA ILE A 73 -16.93 -3.60 -1.96
C ILE A 73 -18.17 -3.92 -1.12
N LYS A 74 -18.52 -5.20 -0.97
CA LYS A 74 -19.68 -5.61 -0.16
C LYS A 74 -19.56 -5.17 1.29
N ASN A 75 -18.39 -5.33 1.90
CA ASN A 75 -18.16 -4.98 3.30
C ASN A 75 -18.19 -3.47 3.53
N LEU A 76 -17.62 -2.72 2.60
CA LEU A 76 -17.54 -1.27 2.69
C LEU A 76 -18.94 -0.63 2.75
N PHE A 77 -19.86 -1.09 1.90
CA PHE A 77 -21.24 -0.60 1.88
C PHE A 77 -22.19 -1.28 2.88
N LYS A 78 -21.67 -1.97 3.92
CA LYS A 78 -22.46 -2.37 5.10
C LYS A 78 -22.62 -1.21 6.09
N GLY A 79 -21.63 -0.32 6.17
CA GLY A 79 -21.56 0.75 7.17
C GLY A 79 -21.76 2.16 6.63
N ALA A 80 -21.64 2.37 5.32
CA ALA A 80 -21.78 3.68 4.69
C ALA A 80 -22.46 3.56 3.32
N ASP A 81 -23.30 4.52 2.96
CA ASP A 81 -23.93 4.60 1.63
C ASP A 81 -23.20 5.55 0.69
N LYS A 82 -22.31 6.40 1.22
CA LYS A 82 -21.56 7.41 0.47
C LYS A 82 -20.12 7.43 0.95
N ILE A 83 -19.18 7.37 0.02
CA ILE A 83 -17.76 7.21 0.33
C ILE A 83 -16.96 8.09 -0.62
N PRO A 84 -16.01 8.91 -0.12
CA PRO A 84 -15.06 9.60 -0.99
C PRO A 84 -14.35 8.63 -1.94
N PHE A 85 -14.16 9.04 -3.18
CA PHE A 85 -13.58 8.20 -4.22
C PHE A 85 -12.15 7.76 -3.87
N ASP A 86 -11.37 8.65 -3.27
CA ASP A 86 -10.01 8.33 -2.81
C ASP A 86 -10.04 7.29 -1.68
N ASP A 87 -10.95 7.42 -0.71
CA ASP A 87 -11.13 6.43 0.36
C ASP A 87 -11.59 5.08 -0.19
N PHE A 88 -12.45 5.09 -1.20
CA PHE A 88 -12.91 3.89 -1.90
C PHE A 88 -11.74 3.17 -2.58
N ILE A 89 -10.90 3.89 -3.35
CA ILE A 89 -9.69 3.34 -3.99
C ILE A 89 -8.75 2.77 -2.93
N ASN A 90 -8.48 3.55 -1.87
CA ASN A 90 -7.56 3.19 -0.80
C ASN A 90 -8.01 1.93 -0.06
N PHE A 91 -9.31 1.82 0.26
CA PHE A 91 -9.86 0.64 0.92
C PHE A 91 -9.76 -0.62 0.04
N LEU A 92 -10.11 -0.48 -1.24
CA LEU A 92 -10.00 -1.57 -2.20
C LEU A 92 -8.53 -1.96 -2.46
N GLN A 93 -7.59 -1.03 -2.24
CA GLN A 93 -6.17 -1.17 -2.56
C GLN A 93 -5.96 -1.46 -4.05
N VAL A 94 -6.67 -0.71 -4.89
CA VAL A 94 -6.61 -0.81 -6.36
C VAL A 94 -6.05 0.49 -6.95
N ASP A 95 -5.76 0.49 -8.24
CA ASP A 95 -5.46 1.72 -8.96
C ASP A 95 -6.73 2.44 -9.42
N LYS A 96 -6.66 3.78 -9.53
CA LYS A 96 -7.77 4.62 -10.02
C LYS A 96 -8.25 4.17 -11.39
N LYS A 97 -7.34 3.80 -12.30
CA LYS A 97 -7.65 3.32 -13.65
C LYS A 97 -8.53 2.08 -13.59
N LEU A 98 -8.18 1.11 -12.74
CA LEU A 98 -8.95 -0.12 -12.58
C LEU A 98 -10.39 0.17 -12.13
N VAL A 99 -10.58 1.12 -11.20
CA VAL A 99 -11.92 1.51 -10.75
C VAL A 99 -12.74 2.12 -11.88
N LEU A 100 -12.15 3.06 -12.63
CA LEU A 100 -12.86 3.71 -13.74
C LEU A 100 -13.20 2.73 -14.86
N GLU A 101 -12.34 1.76 -15.14
CA GLU A 101 -12.59 0.70 -16.12
C GLU A 101 -13.71 -0.25 -15.66
N ASN A 102 -13.84 -0.52 -14.36
CA ASN A 102 -14.79 -1.50 -13.83
C ASN A 102 -16.05 -0.88 -13.20
N ILE A 103 -16.17 0.45 -13.15
CA ILE A 103 -17.29 1.12 -12.46
C ILE A 103 -18.65 0.73 -13.04
N HIS A 104 -18.72 0.50 -14.35
CA HIS A 104 -19.94 0.06 -15.03
C HIS A 104 -20.41 -1.33 -14.52
N ILE A 105 -19.50 -2.30 -14.44
CA ILE A 105 -19.77 -3.64 -13.88
C ILE A 105 -20.22 -3.53 -12.42
N TRP A 106 -19.54 -2.69 -11.64
CA TRP A 106 -19.87 -2.53 -10.22
C TRP A 106 -21.19 -1.80 -10.02
N THR A 107 -21.56 -0.88 -10.92
CA THR A 107 -22.87 -0.22 -10.92
C THR A 107 -23.98 -1.24 -11.08
N GLU A 108 -23.86 -2.16 -12.03
CA GLU A 108 -24.85 -3.21 -12.25
C GLU A 108 -24.91 -4.20 -11.08
N LYS A 109 -23.74 -4.63 -10.59
CA LYS A 109 -23.65 -5.70 -9.60
C LYS A 109 -23.95 -5.25 -8.16
N TYR A 110 -23.59 -4.02 -7.81
CA TYR A 110 -23.64 -3.50 -6.44
C TYR A 110 -24.55 -2.27 -6.29
N LYS A 111 -25.17 -1.80 -7.38
CA LYS A 111 -25.97 -0.58 -7.42
C LYS A 111 -25.19 0.65 -6.95
N ILE A 112 -23.89 0.71 -7.23
CA ILE A 112 -23.05 1.86 -6.87
C ILE A 112 -22.91 2.83 -8.04
N LYS A 113 -22.78 4.13 -7.79
CA LYS A 113 -22.54 5.15 -8.81
C LYS A 113 -21.42 6.07 -8.38
N LEU A 114 -20.60 6.51 -9.32
CA LEU A 114 -19.64 7.58 -9.12
C LEU A 114 -20.30 8.92 -9.48
N ILE A 115 -20.42 9.82 -8.51
CA ILE A 115 -20.90 11.18 -8.70
C ILE A 115 -19.80 12.12 -8.22
N GLU A 116 -19.21 12.87 -9.15
CA GLU A 116 -18.04 13.73 -8.88
C GLU A 116 -16.93 12.93 -8.18
N ASN A 117 -16.64 13.23 -6.90
CA ASN A 117 -15.63 12.56 -6.09
C ASN A 117 -16.22 11.61 -5.03
N LEU A 118 -17.47 11.14 -5.21
CA LEU A 118 -18.17 10.27 -4.28
C LEU A 118 -18.67 8.99 -4.96
N VAL A 119 -18.44 7.85 -4.31
CA VAL A 119 -19.06 6.57 -4.64
C VAL A 119 -20.28 6.38 -3.75
N ILE A 120 -21.46 6.30 -4.37
CA ILE A 120 -22.75 6.25 -3.69
C ILE A 120 -23.42 4.91 -4.01
N LYS A 121 -23.90 4.21 -2.99
CA LYS A 121 -24.76 3.04 -3.17
C LYS A 121 -26.20 3.50 -3.27
N ASN A 122 -26.82 3.22 -4.41
CA ASN A 122 -28.24 3.38 -4.59
C ASN A 122 -28.96 2.29 -3.81
N ARG A 123 -29.80 2.73 -2.88
CA ARG A 123 -30.86 1.92 -2.29
C ARG A 123 -32.04 2.03 -3.24
N ASP A 124 -32.16 1.11 -4.19
CA ASP A 124 -33.48 0.81 -4.75
C ASP A 124 -34.24 -0.04 -3.74
#